data_AF-A0A1H5IWI7-F1
#
_entry.id   AF-A0A1H5IWI7-F1
#
_cell.length_a   1.000
_cell.length_b   1.000
_cell.length_c   1.000
_cell.angle_alpha   90.00
_cell.angle_beta   90.00
_cell.angle_gamma   90.00
#
_symmetry.space_group_name_H-M   'P 1'
#
loop_
_entity.id
_entity.type
_entity.pdbx_description
1 polymer ?
#
loop_
_entity_poly.entity_id
_entity_poly.type
_entity_poly.pdbx_seq_one_letter_code
_entity_poly.pdbx_strand_id
1 'polypeptide(L)'
;MMETDNKRIKAEQRVKELKEFYKHLSAYLIVNLAFTFISNYFDVVVRVFDGLRVSNKFTENGFEHYPLWGIWGVILIIDVFRVFGFRKLFGKNWEEEKIKEFINK
;
A
#
# COMPACT_ATOMS: atom_id res chain seq x y z
N MET A 1 18.45 29.86 15.26
CA MET A 1 18.54 29.58 13.80
C MET A 1 18.59 28.07 13.51
N MET A 2 19.45 27.27 14.16
CA MET A 2 19.51 25.79 13.97
C MET A 2 18.20 25.01 14.19
N GLU A 3 17.32 25.45 15.10
CA GLU A 3 16.06 24.71 15.39
C GLU A 3 15.03 24.84 14.26
N THR A 4 14.99 25.99 13.58
CA THR A 4 14.05 26.29 12.49
C THR A 4 14.41 25.50 11.23
N ASP A 5 15.71 25.37 10.92
CA ASP A 5 16.21 24.60 9.78
C ASP A 5 15.91 23.10 9.94
N ASN A 6 16.08 22.57 11.16
CA ASN A 6 15.82 21.15 11.44
C ASN A 6 14.32 20.82 11.31
N LYS A 7 13.42 21.76 11.67
CA LYS A 7 11.97 21.61 11.46
C LYS A 7 11.60 21.64 9.97
N ARG A 8 12.23 22.53 9.18
CA ARG A 8 12.02 22.61 7.72
C ARG A 8 12.49 21.36 6.99
N ILE A 9 13.69 20.87 7.29
CA ILE A 9 14.25 19.65 6.69
C ILE A 9 13.34 18.44 6.95
N LYS A 10 12.83 18.30 8.18
CA LYS A 10 11.87 17.23 8.53
C LYS A 10 10.56 17.35 7.75
N ALA A 11 10.05 18.57 7.58
CA ALA A 11 8.84 18.80 6.79
C ALA A 11 9.05 18.49 5.30
N GLU A 12 10.21 18.84 4.73
CA GLU A 12 10.58 18.55 3.34
C GLU A 12 10.73 17.04 3.08
N GLN A 13 11.42 16.32 3.97
CA GLN A 13 11.50 14.86 3.93
C GLN A 13 10.11 14.24 3.96
N ARG A 14 9.23 14.77 4.82
CA ARG A 14 7.86 14.27 4.95
C ARG A 14 7.04 14.46 3.67
N VAL A 15 7.16 15.62 3.04
CA VAL A 15 6.49 15.91 1.76
C VAL A 15 7.01 14.99 0.65
N LYS A 16 8.32 14.71 0.64
CA LYS A 16 8.93 13.81 -0.33
C LYS A 16 8.40 12.38 -0.21
N GLU A 17 8.34 11.84 1.01
CA GLU A 17 7.78 10.51 1.28
C GLU A 17 6.31 10.41 0.84
N LEU A 18 5.50 11.42 1.17
CA LEU A 18 4.10 11.49 0.74
C LEU A 18 3.98 11.49 -0.78
N LYS A 19 4.80 12.27 -1.48
CA LYS A 19 4.79 12.35 -2.94
C LYS A 19 5.14 11.00 -3.60
N GLU A 20 6.14 10.30 -3.06
CA GLU A 20 6.52 8.97 -3.53
C GLU A 20 5.38 7.94 -3.31
N PHE A 21 4.77 7.95 -2.12
CA PHE A 21 3.60 7.11 -1.83
C PHE A 21 2.44 7.36 -2.78
N TYR A 22 2.06 8.62 -3.01
CA TYR A 22 0.96 8.94 -3.92
C TYR A 22 1.27 8.51 -5.36
N LYS A 23 2.54 8.53 -5.78
CA LYS A 23 2.93 8.01 -7.10
C LYS A 23 2.66 6.51 -7.21
N HIS A 24 3.05 5.72 -6.20
CA HIS A 24 2.78 4.28 -6.17
C HIS A 24 1.28 3.98 -6.08
N LEU A 25 0.55 4.68 -5.21
CA LEU A 25 -0.90 4.53 -5.06
C LEU A 25 -1.65 4.89 -6.36
N SER A 26 -1.29 6.00 -7.00
CA SER A 26 -1.92 6.44 -8.24
C SER A 26 -1.65 5.45 -9.38
N ALA A 27 -0.41 4.99 -9.52
CA ALA A 27 -0.06 3.98 -10.52
C ALA A 27 -0.84 2.68 -10.29
N TYR A 28 -0.92 2.22 -9.03
CA TYR A 28 -1.72 1.05 -8.67
C TYR A 28 -3.19 1.23 -9.02
N LEU A 29 -3.82 2.37 -8.67
CA LEU A 29 -5.22 2.63 -8.99
C LEU A 29 -5.45 2.66 -10.50
N ILE A 30 -4.61 3.36 -11.27
CA ILE A 30 -4.75 3.47 -12.72
C ILE A 30 -4.61 2.09 -13.39
N VAL A 31 -3.58 1.33 -13.04
CA VAL A 31 -3.33 0.00 -13.61
C VAL A 31 -4.49 -0.93 -13.27
N ASN A 32 -4.92 -0.99 -12.01
CA ASN A 32 -6.03 -1.86 -11.62
C ASN A 32 -7.34 -1.45 -12.28
N LEU A 33 -7.63 -0.15 -12.37
CA LEU A 33 -8.83 0.34 -13.02
C LEU A 33 -8.83 -0.01 -14.51
N ALA A 34 -7.71 0.23 -15.21
CA ALA A 34 -7.55 -0.15 -16.61
C ALA A 34 -7.71 -1.67 -16.81
N PHE A 35 -7.04 -2.49 -15.99
CA PHE A 35 -7.18 -3.94 -16.06
C PHE A 35 -8.61 -4.40 -15.78
N THR A 36 -9.30 -3.84 -14.79
CA THR A 36 -10.70 -4.17 -14.50
C THR A 36 -11.62 -3.81 -15.65
N PHE A 37 -11.50 -2.60 -16.22
CA PHE A 37 -12.28 -2.19 -17.38
C PHE A 37 -12.02 -3.09 -18.58
N ILE A 38 -10.74 -3.35 -18.92
CA ILE A 38 -10.40 -4.21 -20.04
C ILE A 38 -10.91 -5.64 -19.81
N SER A 39 -10.76 -6.17 -18.59
CA SER A 39 -11.21 -7.52 -18.23
C SER A 39 -12.73 -7.72 -18.32
N ASN A 40 -13.50 -6.64 -18.23
CA ASN A 40 -14.95 -6.68 -18.40
C ASN A 40 -15.36 -6.84 -19.89
N TYR A 41 -14.52 -6.39 -20.82
CA TYR A 41 -14.78 -6.49 -22.26
C TYR A 41 -14.00 -7.62 -22.94
N PHE A 42 -12.85 -8.01 -22.39
CA PHE A 42 -11.94 -9.01 -22.94
C PHE A 42 -11.50 -9.99 -21.85
N ASP A 43 -11.41 -11.28 -22.18
CA ASP A 43 -10.83 -12.29 -21.28
C ASP A 43 -9.31 -12.11 -21.17
N VAL A 44 -8.91 -11.19 -20.28
CA VAL A 44 -7.50 -10.91 -19.98
C VAL A 44 -7.03 -11.86 -18.88
N VAL A 45 -6.40 -12.96 -19.30
CA VAL A 45 -5.68 -13.86 -18.40
C VAL A 45 -4.19 -13.58 -18.50
N VAL A 46 -3.61 -13.04 -17.43
CA VAL A 46 -2.16 -12.85 -17.33
C VAL A 46 -1.55 -14.11 -16.73
N ARG A 47 -0.63 -14.75 -17.47
CA ARG A 47 0.19 -15.86 -16.97
C ARG A 47 1.47 -15.30 -16.37
N VAL A 48 1.66 -15.49 -15.07
CA VAL A 48 2.81 -14.94 -14.34
C VAL A 48 3.89 -15.99 -14.10
N PHE A 49 3.50 -17.21 -13.71
CA PHE A 49 4.39 -18.36 -13.51
C PHE A 49 3.77 -19.63 -14.09
N ASP A 50 4.56 -20.70 -14.21
CA ASP A 50 4.09 -21.99 -14.73
C ASP A 50 2.91 -22.50 -13.89
N GLY A 51 1.69 -22.37 -14.44
CA GLY A 51 0.42 -22.70 -13.78
C GLY A 51 -0.34 -21.54 -13.12
N LEU A 52 0.30 -20.40 -12.78
CA LEU A 52 -0.38 -19.30 -12.11
C LEU A 52 -1.11 -18.38 -13.11
N ARG A 53 -2.44 -18.53 -13.18
CA ARG A 53 -3.34 -17.67 -13.95
C ARG A 53 -3.95 -16.61 -13.05
N VAL A 54 -3.75 -15.36 -13.43
CA VAL A 54 -4.20 -14.20 -12.66
C VAL A 54 -5.15 -13.40 -13.55
N SER A 55 -6.34 -13.13 -13.05
CA SER A 55 -7.42 -12.45 -13.78
C SER A 55 -8.34 -11.75 -12.78
N ASN A 56 -8.92 -10.64 -13.20
CA ASN A 56 -9.92 -9.90 -12.42
C ASN A 56 -11.36 -10.34 -12.73
N LYS A 57 -11.55 -11.37 -13.56
CA LYS A 57 -12.88 -11.92 -13.86
C LYS A 57 -13.32 -12.84 -12.73
N PHE A 58 -14.42 -12.48 -12.09
CA PHE A 58 -15.10 -13.37 -11.15
C PHE A 58 -15.88 -14.42 -11.95
N THR A 59 -15.29 -15.59 -12.15
CA THR A 59 -16.01 -16.76 -12.69
C THR A 59 -17.04 -17.23 -11.66
N GLU A 60 -18.17 -17.78 -12.09
CA GLU A 60 -19.23 -18.35 -11.21
C GLU A 60 -18.68 -19.37 -10.18
N ASN A 61 -17.52 -19.98 -10.46
CA ASN A 61 -16.87 -20.99 -9.62
C ASN A 61 -15.86 -20.41 -8.59
N GLY A 62 -15.79 -19.08 -8.44
CA GLY A 62 -15.23 -18.39 -7.27
C GLY A 62 -13.70 -18.33 -7.10
N PHE A 63 -12.91 -19.25 -7.67
CA PHE A 63 -11.48 -19.36 -7.31
C PHE A 63 -10.50 -19.73 -8.44
N GLU A 64 -10.88 -19.71 -9.71
CA GLU A 64 -9.96 -20.09 -10.81
C GLU A 64 -8.80 -19.09 -11.02
N HIS A 65 -8.91 -17.88 -10.46
CA HIS A 65 -7.97 -16.80 -10.71
C HIS A 65 -7.59 -16.09 -9.41
N TYR A 66 -6.29 -15.88 -9.22
CA TYR A 66 -5.83 -14.99 -8.16
C TYR A 66 -6.12 -13.54 -8.55
N PRO A 67 -6.52 -12.68 -7.59
CA PRO A 67 -6.64 -11.26 -7.84
C PRO A 67 -5.26 -10.62 -8.09
N LEU A 68 -5.05 -10.03 -9.27
CA LEU A 68 -3.81 -9.31 -9.63
C LEU A 68 -3.46 -8.22 -8.59
N TRP A 69 -4.52 -7.61 -8.04
CA TRP A 69 -4.44 -6.57 -7.01
C TRP A 69 -3.92 -7.08 -5.66
N GLY A 70 -4.01 -8.38 -5.36
CA GLY A 70 -3.60 -8.94 -4.07
C GLY A 70 -2.09 -8.88 -3.83
N ILE A 71 -1.28 -9.20 -4.85
CA ILE A 71 0.19 -9.25 -4.72
C ILE A 71 0.78 -7.84 -4.52
N TRP A 72 0.33 -6.88 -5.32
CA TRP A 72 0.79 -5.49 -5.22
C TRP A 72 0.14 -4.73 -4.06
N GLY A 73 -1.05 -5.15 -3.62
CA GLY A 73 -1.73 -4.61 -2.44
C GLY A 73 -0.89 -4.74 -1.17
N VAL A 74 -0.17 -5.85 -0.98
CA VAL A 74 0.72 -6.04 0.18
C VAL A 74 1.87 -5.03 0.19
N ILE A 75 2.47 -4.76 -0.97
CA ILE A 75 3.55 -3.76 -1.10
C ILE A 75 3.01 -2.36 -0.78
N LEU A 76 1.82 -2.02 -1.27
CA LEU A 76 1.17 -0.75 -0.94
C LEU A 76 0.87 -0.61 0.55
N ILE A 77 0.41 -1.69 1.20
CA ILE A 77 0.15 -1.70 2.64
C ILE A 77 1.44 -1.42 3.42
N ILE A 78 2.57 -2.03 3.04
CA ILE A 78 3.88 -1.75 3.64
C ILE A 78 4.26 -0.28 3.44
N ASP A 79 4.05 0.28 2.25
CA ASP A 79 4.34 1.68 1.95
C ASP A 79 3.44 2.64 2.76
N VAL A 80 2.17 2.30 2.98
CA VAL A 80 1.26 3.02 3.89
C VAL A 80 1.84 3.03 5.31
N PHE A 81 2.28 1.88 5.82
CA PHE A 81 2.89 1.79 7.15
C PHE A 81 4.19 2.59 7.25
N ARG A 82 5.01 2.57 6.20
CA ARG A 82 6.27 3.34 6.14
C ARG A 82 6.01 4.84 6.12
N VAL A 83 5.12 5.31 5.24
CA VAL A 83 4.84 6.74 5.11
C VAL A 83 4.01 7.23 6.27
N PHE A 84 2.88 6.64 6.62
CA PHE A 84 2.07 7.19 7.71
C PHE A 84 2.64 6.86 9.08
N GLY A 85 3.43 5.79 9.20
CA GLY A 85 3.98 5.32 10.47
C GLY A 85 2.88 4.73 11.37
N PHE A 86 3.25 3.76 12.20
CA PHE A 86 2.35 3.25 13.25
C PHE A 86 1.81 4.39 14.14
N ARG A 87 2.63 5.41 14.43
CA ARG A 87 2.26 6.60 15.21
C ARG A 87 1.03 7.37 14.71
N LYS A 88 0.82 7.48 13.39
CA LYS A 88 -0.30 8.26 12.82
C LYS A 88 -1.53 7.42 12.53
N LEU A 89 -1.35 6.11 12.28
CA LEU A 89 -2.45 5.17 12.04
C LEU A 89 -3.08 4.63 13.32
N PHE A 90 -2.28 4.38 14.36
CA PHE A 90 -2.74 3.85 15.66
C PHE A 90 -2.77 4.91 16.78
N GLY A 91 -2.42 6.15 16.46
CA GLY A 91 -2.41 7.25 17.42
C GLY A 91 -1.29 7.13 18.45
N LYS A 92 -0.94 8.28 19.03
CA LYS A 92 0.13 8.46 20.02
C LYS A 92 0.00 7.52 21.25
N ASN A 93 -1.21 7.05 21.54
CA ASN A 93 -1.53 6.20 22.69
C ASN A 93 -0.90 4.81 22.59
N TRP A 94 -0.77 4.22 21.40
CA TRP A 94 -0.24 2.86 21.26
C TRP A 94 1.23 2.75 21.68
N GLU A 95 2.04 3.76 21.37
CA GLU A 95 3.45 3.78 21.80
C GLU A 95 3.58 4.01 23.31
N GLU A 96 2.76 4.90 23.88
CA GLU A 96 2.75 5.15 25.33
C GLU A 96 2.29 3.92 26.12
N GLU A 97 1.34 3.15 25.58
CA GLU A 97 0.91 1.86 26.14
C GLU A 97 2.01 0.81 26.07
N LYS A 98 2.73 0.69 24.94
CA LYS A 98 3.84 -0.26 24.81
C LYS A 98 5.04 0.10 25.69
N ILE A 99 5.34 1.38 25.85
CA ILE A 99 6.40 1.83 26.76
C ILE A 99 6.01 1.52 28.22
N LYS A 100 4.75 1.76 28.62
CA LYS A 100 4.24 1.34 29.94
C LYS A 100 4.30 -0.16 30.14
N GLU A 101 3.99 -0.95 29.11
CA GLU A 101 4.04 -2.41 29.16
C GLU A 101 5.46 -2.94 29.35
N PHE A 102 6.48 -2.31 28.76
CA PHE A 102 7.89 -2.65 28.96
C PHE A 102 8.47 -2.16 30.29
N ILE A 103 7.91 -1.11 30.90
CA ILE A 103 8.36 -0.59 32.21
C ILE A 103 7.73 -1.37 33.37
N ASN A 104 6.50 -1.85 33.20
CA ASN A 104 5.78 -2.64 34.22
C ASN A 104 6.01 -4.16 34.12
N LYS A 105 6.90 -4.60 33.23
CA LYS A 105 7.29 -6.00 33.06
C LYS A 105 8.75 -6.18 33.48
#